data_AF-A0A3C1GS66-F1
#
_entry.id   AF-A0A3C1GS66-F1
#
_cell.length_a   1.000
_cell.length_b   1.000
_cell.length_c   1.000
_cell.angle_alpha   90.00
_cell.angle_beta   90.00
_cell.angle_gamma   90.00
#
_symmetry.space_group_name_H-M   'P 1'
#
loop_
_entity.id
_entity.type
_entity.pdbx_description
1 polymer ?
#
loop_
_entity_poly.entity_id
_entity_poly.type
_entity_poly.pdbx_seq_one_letter_code
_entity_poly.pdbx_strand_id
1 'polypeptide(L)'
;MNAILQLEPTWQQWIANNINRGVAYHKIINTLFERGFYGAAYELMSQQSGTINIPYMDMSHNSIVLPDKTVRLASTFYPPFVAVIEGFLSHKECDQLISSAEGNMRDSRVVSPVDGTFAEHDARTSKSHGFQRGATPLITTIE
;
A
#
# COMPACT_ATOMS: atom_id res chain seq x y z
N MET A 1 -5.96 -14.01 5.74
CA MET A 1 -7.02 -14.91 5.24
C MET A 1 -7.30 -14.61 3.78
N ASN A 2 -7.92 -15.54 3.05
CA ASN A 2 -8.26 -15.42 1.63
C ASN A 2 -9.67 -14.82 1.52
N ALA A 3 -9.79 -13.53 1.18
CA ALA A 3 -11.07 -12.82 1.13
C ALA A 3 -12.02 -13.38 0.08
N ILE A 4 -11.49 -13.94 -1.01
CA ILE A 4 -12.31 -14.67 -1.99
C ILE A 4 -12.98 -15.87 -1.32
N LEU A 5 -12.27 -16.64 -0.48
CA LEU A 5 -12.83 -17.79 0.27
C LEU A 5 -13.82 -17.39 1.37
N GLN A 6 -13.88 -16.11 1.77
CA GLN A 6 -14.87 -15.60 2.72
C GLN A 6 -16.19 -15.20 2.06
N LEU A 7 -16.24 -15.11 0.72
CA LEU A 7 -17.50 -14.87 0.01
C LEU A 7 -18.41 -16.09 0.07
N GLU A 8 -19.71 -15.88 -0.13
CA GLU A 8 -20.67 -16.97 -0.32
C GLU A 8 -20.23 -17.93 -1.45
N PRO A 9 -20.49 -19.25 -1.34
CA PRO A 9 -20.02 -20.23 -2.33
C PRO A 9 -20.44 -19.92 -3.77
N THR A 10 -21.61 -19.31 -3.95
CA THR A 10 -22.11 -18.88 -5.26
C THR A 10 -21.22 -17.81 -5.90
N TRP A 11 -20.67 -16.89 -5.11
CA TRP A 11 -19.74 -15.86 -5.58
C TRP A 11 -18.34 -16.43 -5.84
N GLN A 12 -17.88 -17.36 -5.01
CA GLN A 12 -16.63 -18.09 -5.27
C GLN A 12 -16.69 -18.81 -6.63
N GLN A 13 -17.80 -19.53 -6.87
CA GLN A 13 -18.05 -20.20 -8.14
C GLN A 13 -18.20 -19.21 -9.29
N TRP A 14 -18.87 -18.08 -9.09
CA TRP A 14 -19.02 -17.06 -10.11
C TRP A 14 -17.66 -16.50 -10.56
N ILE A 15 -16.76 -16.19 -9.62
CA ILE A 15 -15.39 -15.72 -9.92
C ILE A 15 -14.65 -16.80 -10.73
N ALA A 16 -14.60 -18.03 -10.21
CA ALA A 16 -13.90 -19.14 -10.86
C ALA A 16 -14.42 -19.41 -12.28
N ASN A 17 -15.74 -19.44 -12.45
CA ASN A 17 -16.37 -19.67 -13.75
C ASN A 17 -16.06 -18.56 -14.77
N ASN A 18 -16.03 -17.29 -14.35
CA ASN A 18 -15.69 -16.19 -15.26
C ASN A 18 -14.21 -16.19 -15.64
N ILE A 19 -13.32 -16.53 -14.71
CA ILE A 19 -11.89 -16.73 -15.01
C ILE A 19 -11.71 -17.87 -16.02
N ASN A 20 -12.33 -19.03 -15.78
CA ASN A 20 -12.26 -20.19 -16.68
C ASN A 20 -12.83 -19.91 -18.07
N ARG A 21 -13.81 -19.01 -18.17
CA ARG A 21 -14.38 -18.54 -19.45
C ARG A 21 -13.51 -17.50 -20.17
N GLY A 22 -12.39 -17.09 -19.59
CA GLY A 22 -11.51 -16.07 -20.16
C GLY A 22 -12.07 -14.64 -20.05
N VAL A 23 -12.99 -14.38 -19.12
CA VAL A 23 -13.46 -13.00 -18.88
C VAL A 23 -12.30 -12.17 -18.33
N ALA A 24 -12.10 -10.98 -18.90
CA ALA A 24 -11.03 -10.09 -18.47
C ALA A 24 -11.17 -9.72 -16.98
N TYR A 25 -10.08 -9.86 -16.22
CA TYR A 25 -10.05 -9.66 -14.77
C TYR A 25 -10.61 -8.31 -14.32
N HIS A 26 -10.32 -7.21 -15.03
CA HIS A 26 -10.85 -5.89 -14.68
C HIS A 26 -12.38 -5.85 -14.63
N LYS A 27 -13.08 -6.65 -15.45
CA LYS A 27 -14.56 -6.73 -15.41
C LYS A 27 -15.03 -7.43 -14.15
N ILE A 28 -14.37 -8.54 -13.79
CA ILE A 28 -14.65 -9.29 -12.57
C ILE A 28 -14.41 -8.40 -11.35
N ILE A 29 -13.24 -7.75 -11.31
CA ILE A 29 -12.83 -6.82 -10.25
C ILE A 29 -13.83 -5.65 -10.11
N ASN A 30 -14.26 -5.04 -11.22
CA ASN A 30 -15.26 -3.97 -11.17
C ASN A 30 -16.59 -4.45 -10.59
N THR A 31 -17.07 -5.64 -10.97
CA THR A 31 -18.27 -6.21 -10.37
C THR A 31 -18.10 -6.45 -8.87
N LEU A 32 -16.92 -6.89 -8.41
CA LEU A 32 -16.64 -7.03 -6.98
C LEU A 32 -16.68 -5.67 -6.26
N PHE A 33 -16.15 -4.60 -6.87
CA PHE A 33 -16.27 -3.23 -6.35
C PHE A 33 -17.72 -2.75 -6.27
N GLU A 34 -18.50 -2.94 -7.33
CA GLU A 34 -19.92 -2.56 -7.39
C GLU A 34 -20.76 -3.27 -6.33
N ARG A 35 -20.36 -4.48 -5.93
CA ARG A 35 -21.01 -5.29 -4.89
C ARG A 35 -20.51 -4.99 -3.47
N GLY A 36 -19.51 -4.13 -3.31
CA GLY A 36 -18.88 -3.85 -2.02
C GLY A 36 -17.94 -4.96 -1.52
N PHE A 37 -17.58 -5.92 -2.37
CA PHE A 37 -16.64 -7.00 -2.05
C PHE A 37 -15.19 -6.53 -2.22
N TYR A 38 -14.84 -5.44 -1.53
CA TYR A 38 -13.55 -4.76 -1.68
C TYR A 38 -12.36 -5.69 -1.43
N GLY A 39 -12.38 -6.46 -0.34
CA GLY A 39 -11.31 -7.41 -0.02
C GLY A 39 -11.04 -8.40 -1.16
N ALA A 40 -12.09 -8.99 -1.73
CA ALA A 40 -11.97 -9.91 -2.86
C ALA A 40 -11.52 -9.20 -4.15
N ALA A 41 -11.96 -7.95 -4.38
CA ALA A 41 -11.54 -7.15 -5.53
C ALA A 41 -10.03 -6.86 -5.48
N TYR A 42 -9.51 -6.45 -4.32
CA TYR A 42 -8.07 -6.19 -4.13
C TYR A 42 -7.25 -7.47 -4.12
N GLU A 43 -7.75 -8.55 -3.53
CA GLU A 43 -7.10 -9.85 -3.62
C GLU A 43 -6.95 -10.29 -5.08
N LEU A 44 -8.03 -10.26 -5.86
CA LEU A 44 -8.00 -10.64 -7.28
C LEU A 44 -7.09 -9.70 -8.10
N MET A 45 -7.06 -8.42 -7.78
CA MET A 45 -6.16 -7.44 -8.40
C MET A 45 -4.68 -7.77 -8.11
N SER A 46 -4.34 -8.09 -6.85
CA SER A 46 -2.97 -8.44 -6.45
C SER A 46 -2.44 -9.69 -7.16
N GLN A 47 -3.31 -10.67 -7.42
CA GLN A 47 -2.97 -11.89 -8.17
C GLN A 47 -2.64 -11.62 -9.65
N GLN A 48 -3.06 -10.47 -10.20
CA GLN A 48 -2.83 -10.10 -11.61
C GLN A 48 -1.65 -9.13 -11.81
N SER A 49 -1.17 -8.49 -10.75
CA SER A 49 -0.07 -7.53 -10.83
C SER A 49 1.28 -8.26 -10.93
N GLY A 50 1.57 -8.87 -12.09
CA GLY A 50 2.85 -9.55 -12.37
C GLY A 50 4.10 -8.65 -12.35
N THR A 51 3.94 -7.33 -12.13
CA THR A 51 5.01 -6.33 -12.07
C THR A 51 5.05 -5.54 -10.77
N ILE A 52 4.00 -5.60 -9.94
CA ILE A 52 3.94 -4.93 -8.64
C ILE A 52 3.35 -5.93 -7.65
N ASN A 53 4.19 -6.49 -6.79
CA ASN A 53 3.76 -7.39 -5.74
C ASN A 53 3.06 -6.56 -4.64
N ILE A 54 1.81 -6.14 -4.89
CA ILE A 54 1.00 -5.42 -3.92
C ILE A 54 0.58 -6.45 -2.87
N PRO A 55 1.10 -6.39 -1.63
CA PRO A 55 0.68 -7.34 -0.61
C PRO A 55 -0.80 -7.16 -0.32
N TYR A 56 -1.55 -8.26 -0.35
CA TYR A 56 -2.92 -8.27 0.14
C TYR A 56 -2.93 -7.94 1.63
N MET A 57 -3.64 -6.87 2.01
CA MET A 57 -3.86 -6.52 3.41
C MET A 57 -5.17 -7.18 3.88
N ASP A 58 -5.06 -8.08 4.85
CA ASP A 58 -6.24 -8.68 5.47
C ASP A 58 -6.95 -7.64 6.35
N MET A 59 -8.19 -7.33 5.97
CA MET A 59 -9.03 -6.32 6.62
C MET A 59 -10.24 -6.92 7.30
N SER A 60 -10.31 -8.25 7.41
CA SER A 60 -11.37 -8.91 8.17
C SER A 60 -11.26 -8.63 9.68
N HIS A 61 -10.14 -8.04 10.13
CA HIS A 61 -9.84 -7.71 11.51
C HIS A 61 -9.30 -6.28 11.61
N ASN A 62 -9.44 -5.67 12.79
CA ASN A 62 -8.90 -4.34 13.09
C ASN A 62 -7.40 -4.38 13.46
N SER A 63 -6.67 -5.39 12.98
CA SER A 63 -5.26 -5.63 13.32
C SER A 63 -4.51 -6.30 12.17
N ILE A 64 -3.27 -5.90 11.97
CA ILE A 64 -2.35 -6.49 10.98
C ILE A 64 -1.20 -7.14 11.74
N VAL A 65 -0.95 -8.42 11.46
CA VAL A 65 0.16 -9.17 12.05
C VAL A 65 1.39 -9.03 11.15
N LEU A 66 2.43 -8.40 11.66
CA LEU A 66 3.76 -8.31 11.07
C LEU A 66 4.68 -9.37 11.72
N PRO A 67 5.86 -9.67 11.14
CA PRO A 67 6.78 -10.65 11.71
C PRO A 67 7.24 -10.32 13.14
N ASP A 68 7.35 -9.03 13.48
CA ASP A 68 7.91 -8.50 14.72
C ASP A 68 6.85 -7.94 15.68
N LYS A 69 5.68 -7.53 15.18
CA LYS A 69 4.62 -6.90 15.98
C LYS A 69 3.23 -7.05 15.37
N THR A 70 2.21 -6.72 16.15
CA THR A 70 0.83 -6.57 15.66
C THR A 70 0.44 -5.10 15.75
N VAL A 71 -0.05 -4.53 14.65
CA VAL A 71 -0.43 -3.12 14.53
C VAL A 71 -1.94 -2.99 14.34
N ARG A 72 -2.52 -1.84 14.65
CA ARG A 72 -3.97 -1.64 14.58
C ARG A 72 -4.37 -1.07 13.23
N LEU A 73 -5.35 -1.70 12.57
CA LEU A 73 -6.02 -1.12 11.41
C LEU A 73 -7.15 -0.23 11.92
N ALA A 74 -6.97 1.10 11.84
CA ALA A 74 -7.87 2.07 12.43
C ALA A 74 -9.07 2.38 11.54
N SER A 75 -8.84 2.55 10.23
CA SER A 75 -9.90 2.81 9.26
C SER A 75 -9.44 2.48 7.85
N THR A 76 -10.41 2.19 6.98
CA THR A 76 -10.19 1.95 5.57
C THR A 76 -11.25 2.61 4.72
N PHE A 77 -10.84 3.19 3.61
CA PHE A 77 -11.70 3.94 2.70
C PHE A 77 -11.67 3.32 1.32
N TYR A 78 -12.80 3.41 0.62
CA TYR A 78 -12.98 2.94 -0.75
C TYR A 78 -13.97 3.84 -1.50
N PRO A 79 -13.76 4.16 -2.79
CA PRO A 79 -12.51 4.28 -3.54
C PRO A 79 -11.91 5.72 -3.49
N PRO A 80 -10.57 5.93 -3.50
CA PRO A 80 -9.48 4.95 -3.61
C PRO A 80 -9.26 4.15 -2.32
N PHE A 81 -8.48 3.06 -2.39
CA PHE A 81 -8.10 2.32 -1.17
C PHE A 81 -7.09 3.13 -0.36
N VAL A 82 -7.52 3.52 0.83
CA VAL A 82 -6.67 4.17 1.83
C VAL A 82 -6.86 3.44 3.15
N ALA A 83 -5.76 3.03 3.79
CA ALA A 83 -5.77 2.39 5.11
C ALA A 83 -4.98 3.24 6.11
N VAL A 84 -5.56 3.45 7.29
CA VAL A 84 -4.91 4.11 8.41
C VAL A 84 -4.44 3.04 9.38
N ILE A 85 -3.12 2.93 9.55
CA ILE A 85 -2.48 1.96 10.43
C ILE A 85 -1.85 2.70 11.61
N GLU A 86 -2.23 2.33 12.82
CA GLU A 86 -1.68 2.90 14.04
C GLU A 86 -0.56 2.02 14.61
N GLY A 87 0.49 2.67 15.12
CA GLY A 87 1.62 1.98 15.73
C GLY A 87 2.52 1.25 14.74
N PHE A 88 2.49 1.62 13.45
CA PHE A 88 3.36 1.00 12.44
C PHE A 88 4.85 1.22 12.76
N LEU A 89 5.21 2.43 13.18
CA LEU A 89 6.51 2.73 13.78
C LEU A 89 6.31 3.08 15.26
N SER A 90 7.18 2.56 16.11
CA SER A 90 7.29 2.98 17.50
C SER A 90 7.88 4.39 17.58
N HIS A 91 7.65 5.08 18.70
CA HIS A 91 8.24 6.41 18.93
C HIS A 91 9.76 6.40 18.80
N LYS A 92 10.43 5.34 19.30
CA LYS A 92 11.88 5.19 19.22
C LYS A 92 12.37 5.07 17.76
N GLU A 93 11.67 4.30 16.93
CA GLU A 93 12.02 4.16 15.51
C GLU A 93 11.84 5.50 14.78
N CYS A 94 10.76 6.25 15.08
CA CYS A 94 10.55 7.59 14.55
C CYS A 94 11.70 8.55 14.93
N ASP A 95 12.08 8.59 16.21
CA ASP A 95 13.16 9.46 16.70
C ASP A 95 14.51 9.10 16.03
N GLN A 96 14.78 7.81 15.84
CA GLN A 96 15.98 7.35 15.15
C GLN A 96 16.01 7.73 13.67
N LEU A 97 14.86 7.64 12.97
CA LEU A 97 14.76 8.10 11.57
C LEU A 97 14.99 9.61 11.46
N ILE A 98 14.40 10.39 12.35
CA ILE A 98 14.58 11.86 12.41
C ILE A 98 16.05 12.18 12.63
N SER A 99 16.66 11.64 13.69
CA SER A 99 18.06 11.88 14.01
C SER A 99 19.02 11.43 12.91
N SER A 100 18.73 10.33 12.21
CA SER A 100 19.54 9.85 11.08
C SER A 100 19.45 10.77 9.85
N ALA A 101 18.34 11.49 9.69
CA ALA A 101 18.14 12.45 8.60
C ALA A 101 18.69 13.85 8.93
N GLU A 102 18.86 14.19 10.21
CA GLU A 102 19.41 15.47 10.64
C GLU A 102 20.77 15.76 9.98
N GLY A 103 20.97 17.00 9.56
CA GLY A 103 22.16 17.43 8.81
C GLY A 103 22.17 17.05 7.33
N ASN A 104 21.32 16.12 6.88
CA ASN A 104 21.26 15.67 5.48
C ASN A 104 19.98 16.08 4.72
N MET A 105 19.10 16.84 5.39
CA MET A 105 17.87 17.39 4.80
C MET A 105 18.18 18.48 3.78
N ARG A 106 17.58 18.38 2.59
CA ARG A 106 17.72 19.36 1.51
C ARG A 106 16.36 19.89 1.09
N ASP A 107 16.34 21.11 0.57
CA ASP A 107 15.12 21.69 -0.01
C ASP A 107 14.64 20.83 -1.18
N SER A 108 13.33 20.61 -1.22
CA SER A 108 12.75 19.67 -2.17
C SER A 108 12.46 20.35 -3.49
N ARG A 109 13.17 19.92 -4.54
CA ARG A 109 13.01 20.48 -5.89
C ARG A 109 11.94 19.78 -6.70
N VAL A 110 11.43 20.48 -7.71
CA VAL A 110 10.59 19.91 -8.77
C VAL A 110 11.36 19.92 -10.09
N VAL A 111 10.94 19.10 -11.04
CA VAL A 111 11.48 19.14 -12.39
C VAL A 111 10.78 20.27 -13.14
N SER A 112 11.56 21.20 -13.69
CA SER A 112 11.08 22.29 -14.53
C SER A 112 10.48 21.73 -15.83
N PRO A 113 9.26 22.14 -16.21
CA PRO A 113 8.63 21.67 -17.44
C PRO A 113 9.22 22.31 -18.70
N VAL A 114 10.07 23.33 -18.57
CA VAL A 114 10.64 24.08 -19.71
C VAL A 114 11.93 23.45 -20.21
N ASP A 115 12.82 23.08 -19.29
CA ASP A 115 14.20 22.65 -19.60
C ASP A 115 14.59 21.33 -18.91
N GLY A 116 13.70 20.74 -18.10
CA GLY A 116 13.95 19.48 -17.40
C GLY A 116 14.92 19.57 -16.23
N THR A 117 15.34 20.78 -15.83
CA THR A 117 16.25 20.97 -14.70
C THR A 117 15.53 20.90 -13.36
N PHE A 118 16.27 20.74 -12.26
CA PHE A 118 15.67 20.81 -10.93
C PHE A 118 15.58 22.26 -10.47
N ALA A 119 14.35 22.72 -10.22
CA ALA A 119 14.06 24.05 -9.73
C ALA A 119 13.35 24.00 -8.36
N GLU A 120 13.57 25.02 -7.55
CA GLU A 120 12.73 25.29 -6.39
C GLU A 120 11.34 25.71 -6.87
N HIS A 121 10.29 25.34 -6.14
CA HIS A 121 8.91 25.68 -6.51
C HIS A 121 8.08 25.95 -5.26
N ASP A 122 7.34 27.06 -5.25
CA ASP A 122 6.62 27.55 -4.07
C ASP A 122 5.60 26.55 -3.51
N ALA A 123 5.06 25.67 -4.37
CA ALA A 123 4.15 24.60 -3.93
C ALA A 123 4.85 23.44 -3.18
N ARG A 124 6.19 23.37 -3.15
CA ARG A 124 6.96 22.31 -2.48
C ARG A 124 7.93 22.91 -1.47
N THR A 125 7.40 23.32 -0.33
CA THR A 125 8.16 23.99 0.75
C THR A 125 8.84 23.05 1.74
N SER A 126 8.75 21.73 1.53
CA SER A 126 9.33 20.76 2.46
C SER A 126 10.81 20.52 2.22
N LYS A 127 11.53 20.15 3.29
CA LYS A 127 12.86 19.56 3.19
C LYS A 127 12.74 18.04 3.19
N SER A 128 13.63 17.35 2.49
CA SER A 128 13.64 15.89 2.43
C SER A 128 15.05 15.31 2.50
N HIS A 129 15.11 14.08 2.98
CA HIS A 129 16.27 13.21 2.89
C HIS A 129 15.78 11.82 2.48
N GLY A 130 16.47 11.20 1.53
CA GLY A 130 16.18 9.85 1.07
C GLY A 130 17.28 8.90 1.53
N PHE A 131 16.90 7.82 2.20
CA PHE A 131 17.82 6.74 2.53
C PHE A 131 17.99 5.79 1.34
N GLN A 132 19.20 5.26 1.16
CA GLN A 132 19.41 4.08 0.31
C GLN A 132 18.80 2.85 1.01
N ARG A 133 18.44 1.83 0.22
CA ARG A 133 17.96 0.56 0.78
C ARG A 133 19.01 -0.03 1.72
N GLY A 134 18.57 -0.53 2.87
CA GLY A 134 19.43 -1.05 3.93
C GLY A 134 20.54 -0.08 4.42
N ALA A 135 20.36 1.24 4.28
CA ALA A 135 21.39 2.22 4.67
C ALA A 135 21.75 2.15 6.16
N THR A 136 20.83 1.73 7.01
CA THR A 136 21.04 1.51 8.44
C THR A 136 20.34 0.21 8.89
N PRO A 137 20.75 -0.38 10.02
CA PRO A 137 20.05 -1.54 10.57
C PRO A 137 18.54 -1.31 10.79
N LEU A 138 18.15 -0.07 11.14
CA LEU A 138 16.75 0.32 11.28
C LEU A 138 16.02 0.28 9.94
N ILE A 139 16.60 0.86 8.88
CA ILE A 139 15.99 0.83 7.54
C ILE A 139 15.82 -0.61 7.06
N THR A 140 16.83 -1.47 7.23
CA THR A 140 16.73 -2.90 6.89
C THR A 140 15.62 -3.62 7.66
N THR A 141 15.29 -3.18 8.88
CA THR A 141 14.23 -3.80 9.69
C THR A 141 12.83 -3.36 9.24
N ILE A 142 12.70 -2.13 8.74
CA ILE A 142 11.42 -1.56 8.29
C ILE A 142 11.04 -2.04 6.87
N GLU A 143 12.03 -2.30 6.01
CA GLU A 143 11.87 -2.77 4.62
C GLU A 143 11.34 -4.20 4.49
#